data_AF-A0A959LYP6-F1
#
_entry.id   AF-A0A959LYP6-F1
#
_cell.length_a   1.000
_cell.length_b   1.000
_cell.length_c   1.000
_cell.angle_alpha   90.00
_cell.angle_beta   90.00
_cell.angle_gamma   90.00
#
_symmetry.space_group_name_H-M   'P 1'
#
loop_
_entity.id
_entity.type
_entity.pdbx_description
1 polymer ?
#
loop_
_entity_poly.entity_id
_entity_poly.type
_entity_poly.pdbx_seq_one_letter_code
_entity_poly.pdbx_strand_id
1 'polypeptide(L)'
;MKNILFLVLLSSLIWGCSKSDSANPQLQSDVGVAGSYARFIIKGDFMYVVDESNLITFSLADPTTPVQVHTQPIGESVETVYQLNDRLFIGSGSGLYLYTIGQDGLPVFAGEYLYSNFGFDIEPCDPVVANDSVAYVTLNTTNRVTRCRVNTTMGINLLNIFDIKDFNNPVLISQYEMVNPKGVGLDGTILFVCDGEDGLKVFDVADPYNIQLLHHFPGFEAYDVIPLNGLLLVIGPDNIYQYDYSELVNMIRISTIPVGV
;
A
#
# COMPACT_ATOMS: atom_id res chain seq x y z
N MET A 1 21.32 55.78 -63.09
CA MET A 1 22.21 54.62 -62.88
C MET A 1 22.44 54.47 -61.38
N LYS A 2 22.23 53.27 -60.87
CA LYS A 2 22.25 52.90 -59.45
C LYS A 2 23.65 53.10 -58.85
N ASN A 3 23.72 53.45 -57.57
CA ASN A 3 24.69 52.87 -56.63
C ASN A 3 24.02 52.74 -55.27
N ILE A 4 23.94 51.50 -54.80
CA ILE A 4 23.51 51.09 -53.47
C ILE A 4 24.78 50.91 -52.65
N LEU A 5 24.83 51.44 -51.43
CA LEU A 5 25.73 50.89 -50.41
C LEU A 5 25.02 50.85 -49.05
N PHE A 6 25.12 49.66 -48.47
CA PHE A 6 24.54 49.13 -47.24
C PHE A 6 25.03 49.86 -45.99
N LEU A 7 24.16 50.01 -44.99
CA LEU A 7 24.60 49.95 -43.59
C LEU A 7 23.46 49.36 -42.73
N VAL A 8 23.76 48.24 -42.08
CA VAL A 8 22.92 47.56 -41.09
C VAL A 8 23.17 48.22 -39.74
N LEU A 9 22.10 48.56 -39.02
CA LEU A 9 22.16 48.77 -37.58
C LEU A 9 21.00 48.05 -36.89
N LEU A 10 21.38 47.22 -35.93
CA LEU A 10 20.58 46.35 -35.08
C LEU A 10 19.89 47.19 -34.00
N SER A 11 18.57 47.05 -33.82
CA SER A 11 17.87 47.59 -32.64
C SER A 11 16.95 46.54 -32.03
N SER A 12 17.28 46.18 -30.79
CA SER A 12 16.54 45.35 -29.85
C SER A 12 15.08 45.78 -29.66
N LEU A 13 14.15 44.84 -29.82
CA LEU A 13 12.75 44.97 -29.39
C LEU A 13 12.56 44.20 -28.08
N ILE A 14 12.32 44.96 -27.01
CA ILE A 14 11.87 44.47 -25.71
C ILE A 14 10.35 44.47 -25.79
N TRP A 15 9.70 43.30 -25.72
CA TRP A 15 8.26 43.19 -25.53
C TRP A 15 7.99 42.55 -24.17
N GLY A 16 7.33 43.32 -23.31
CA GLY A 16 6.73 42.82 -22.08
C GLY A 16 5.54 41.92 -22.42
N CYS A 17 5.35 40.88 -21.61
CA CYS A 17 4.16 40.03 -21.69
C CYS A 17 3.27 40.27 -20.46
N SER A 18 2.05 40.69 -20.75
CA SER A 18 0.93 40.83 -19.83
C SER A 18 0.49 39.49 -19.26
N LYS A 19 0.08 39.51 -17.99
CA LYS A 19 -0.52 38.40 -17.25
C LYS A 19 -1.77 37.87 -17.97
N SER A 20 -1.76 36.60 -18.38
CA SER A 20 -2.94 35.83 -18.78
C SER A 20 -3.28 34.84 -17.66
N ASP A 21 -4.34 35.14 -16.91
CA ASP A 21 -5.03 34.14 -16.07
C ASP A 21 -5.78 33.18 -17.00
N SER A 22 -5.32 31.93 -17.15
CA SER A 22 -6.13 30.78 -17.55
C SER A 22 -5.28 29.51 -17.66
N ALA A 23 -5.22 28.77 -16.55
CA ALA A 23 -5.55 27.35 -16.46
C ALA A 23 -5.30 26.99 -15.00
N ASN A 24 -6.37 26.86 -14.23
CA ASN A 24 -6.30 26.19 -12.93
C ASN A 24 -5.74 24.80 -13.22
N PRO A 25 -4.49 24.47 -12.83
CA PRO A 25 -4.11 23.08 -12.80
C PRO A 25 -5.09 22.48 -11.79
N GLN A 26 -5.98 21.60 -12.23
CA GLN A 26 -6.64 20.75 -11.25
C GLN A 26 -5.51 20.14 -10.44
N LEU A 27 -5.47 20.47 -9.15
CA LEU A 27 -4.56 19.91 -8.17
C LEU A 27 -4.81 18.40 -8.20
N GLN A 28 -4.08 17.72 -9.08
CA GLN A 28 -3.88 16.28 -9.01
C GLN A 28 -3.27 16.09 -7.63
N SER A 29 -3.96 15.33 -6.78
CA SER A 29 -3.61 15.18 -5.36
C SER A 29 -2.12 14.87 -5.22
N ASP A 30 -1.37 15.78 -4.60
CA ASP A 30 0.07 15.71 -4.34
C ASP A 30 0.41 14.70 -3.23
N VAL A 31 -0.38 13.64 -3.13
CA VAL A 31 -0.27 12.60 -2.10
C VAL A 31 0.47 11.42 -2.71
N GLY A 32 1.57 11.02 -2.09
CA GLY A 32 2.34 9.85 -2.50
C GLY A 32 1.51 8.56 -2.39
N VAL A 33 1.86 7.55 -3.20
CA VAL A 33 1.30 6.20 -3.07
C VAL A 33 1.93 5.54 -1.85
N ALA A 34 1.09 5.11 -0.91
CA ALA A 34 1.55 4.43 0.30
C ALA A 34 1.80 2.93 0.02
N GLY A 35 2.85 2.36 0.63
CA GLY A 35 3.08 0.92 0.65
C GLY A 35 2.15 0.21 1.64
N SER A 36 2.21 -1.12 1.66
CA SER A 36 1.30 -1.94 2.48
C SER A 36 1.55 -1.88 3.99
N TYR A 37 2.72 -1.38 4.39
CA TYR A 37 3.08 -1.09 5.79
C TYR A 37 2.73 0.33 6.25
N ALA A 38 1.94 1.06 5.47
CA ALA A 38 1.58 2.43 5.84
C ALA A 38 0.86 2.47 7.19
N ARG A 39 1.35 3.31 8.11
CA ARG A 39 0.71 3.61 9.40
C ARG A 39 -0.09 4.91 9.39
N PHE A 40 -0.04 5.63 8.27
CA PHE A 40 -0.90 6.75 8.02
C PHE A 40 -1.19 6.88 6.53
N ILE A 41 -2.36 7.44 6.21
CA ILE A 41 -2.76 7.79 4.85
C ILE A 41 -3.41 9.17 4.85
N ILE A 42 -3.39 9.83 3.70
CA ILE A 42 -4.05 11.13 3.49
C ILE A 42 -5.15 10.95 2.46
N LYS A 43 -6.34 11.48 2.77
CA LYS A 43 -7.46 11.54 1.83
C LYS A 43 -8.19 12.87 1.97
N GLY A 44 -8.14 13.69 0.92
CA GLY A 44 -8.66 15.05 0.96
C GLY A 44 -7.98 15.86 2.07
N ASP A 45 -8.78 16.56 2.87
CA ASP A 45 -8.29 17.40 3.98
C ASP A 45 -8.14 16.62 5.30
N PHE A 46 -7.93 15.30 5.24
CA PHE A 46 -7.77 14.45 6.42
C PHE A 46 -6.57 13.53 6.32
N MET A 47 -5.91 13.33 7.45
CA MET A 47 -4.89 12.31 7.66
C MET A 47 -5.40 11.30 8.70
N TYR A 48 -5.29 10.03 8.37
CA TYR A 48 -5.71 8.92 9.23
C TYR A 48 -4.45 8.20 9.66
N VAL A 49 -4.23 8.08 10.96
CA VAL A 49 -3.05 7.48 11.58
C VAL A 49 -3.49 6.33 12.45
N VAL A 50 -2.77 5.22 12.42
CA VAL A 50 -2.96 4.11 13.37
C VAL A 50 -1.82 4.03 14.37
N ASP A 51 -2.14 4.09 15.65
CA ASP A 51 -1.23 3.69 16.74
C ASP A 51 -1.45 2.20 17.08
N GLU A 52 -0.92 1.71 18.21
CA GLU A 52 -1.06 0.31 18.64
C GLU A 52 -2.52 -0.14 18.84
N SER A 53 -3.47 0.78 19.03
CA SER A 53 -4.85 0.45 19.39
C SER A 53 -5.95 1.35 18.81
N ASN A 54 -5.58 2.47 18.21
CA ASN A 54 -6.52 3.53 17.81
C ASN A 54 -6.32 3.95 16.36
N LEU A 55 -7.46 4.28 15.73
CA LEU A 55 -7.52 5.11 14.53
C LEU A 55 -7.66 6.57 14.96
N ILE A 56 -6.68 7.38 14.59
CA ILE A 56 -6.62 8.80 14.91
C ILE A 56 -6.82 9.59 13.62
N THR A 57 -7.80 10.49 13.60
CA THR A 57 -8.06 11.37 12.46
C THR A 57 -7.59 12.78 12.76
N PHE A 58 -6.77 13.33 11.88
CA PHE A 58 -6.33 14.71 11.88
C PHE A 58 -6.99 15.45 10.71
N SER A 59 -7.51 16.64 10.98
CA SER A 59 -7.85 17.61 9.93
C SER A 59 -6.57 18.28 9.43
N LEU A 60 -6.47 18.39 8.10
CA LEU A 60 -5.44 19.08 7.35
C LEU A 60 -5.97 20.37 6.70
N ALA A 61 -7.02 20.98 7.28
CA ALA A 61 -7.51 22.28 6.81
C ALA A 61 -6.40 23.35 6.76
N ASP A 62 -5.44 23.26 7.69
CA ASP A 62 -4.09 23.82 7.56
C ASP A 62 -3.06 22.68 7.61
N PRO A 63 -2.47 22.27 6.46
CA PRO A 63 -1.51 21.17 6.42
C PRO A 63 -0.22 21.45 7.20
N THR A 64 0.10 22.72 7.48
CA THR A 64 1.27 23.09 8.30
C THR A 64 1.00 22.95 9.80
N THR A 65 -0.29 22.86 10.18
CA THR A 65 -0.74 22.71 11.55
C THR A 65 -1.88 21.67 11.64
N PRO A 66 -1.61 20.36 11.44
CA PRO A 66 -2.63 19.32 11.56
C PRO A 66 -3.30 19.32 12.94
N VAL A 67 -4.63 19.21 12.97
CA VAL A 67 -5.41 19.20 14.21
C VAL A 67 -6.08 17.84 14.39
N GLN A 68 -5.82 17.15 15.50
CA GLN A 68 -6.54 15.92 15.83
C GLN A 68 -8.02 16.23 16.07
N VAL A 69 -8.91 15.64 15.28
CA VAL A 69 -10.36 15.86 15.35
C VAL A 69 -11.12 14.64 15.86
N HIS A 70 -10.53 13.45 15.77
CA HIS A 70 -11.17 12.22 16.21
C HIS A 70 -10.17 11.15 16.63
N THR A 71 -10.59 10.29 17.56
CA THR A 71 -9.88 9.08 17.96
C THR A 71 -10.91 8.00 18.21
N GLN A 72 -10.70 6.84 17.58
CA GLN A 72 -11.56 5.68 17.72
C GLN A 72 -10.71 4.46 18.10
N PRO A 73 -11.05 3.75 19.19
CA PRO A 73 -10.43 2.46 19.49
C PRO A 73 -10.78 1.42 18.43
N ILE A 74 -9.81 0.62 18.03
CA ILE A 74 -9.98 -0.50 17.09
C ILE A 74 -9.85 -1.83 17.84
N GLY A 75 -8.71 -2.03 18.50
CA GLY A 75 -8.28 -3.33 19.03
C GLY A 75 -6.86 -3.26 19.54
N GLU A 76 -6.17 -4.38 19.60
CA GLU A 76 -4.76 -4.45 20.00
C GLU A 76 -3.88 -4.67 18.77
N SER A 77 -2.60 -4.30 18.88
CA SER A 77 -1.56 -4.58 17.88
C SER A 77 -1.93 -4.13 16.47
N VAL A 78 -2.45 -2.90 16.35
CA VAL A 78 -2.78 -2.31 15.05
C VAL A 78 -1.49 -1.89 14.33
N GLU A 79 -1.35 -2.35 13.09
CA GLU A 79 -0.10 -2.23 12.35
C GLU A 79 -0.20 -1.40 11.09
N THR A 80 -1.27 -1.55 10.30
CA THR A 80 -1.34 -0.98 8.95
C THR A 80 -2.67 -0.30 8.69
N VAL A 81 -2.67 0.67 7.79
CA VAL A 81 -3.87 1.29 7.23
C VAL A 81 -3.72 1.41 5.72
N TYR A 82 -4.68 0.82 5.00
CA TYR A 82 -4.79 0.91 3.56
C TYR A 82 -6.10 1.62 3.19
N GLN A 83 -6.05 2.45 2.15
CA GLN A 83 -7.19 3.23 1.69
C GLN A 83 -7.55 2.87 0.25
N LEU A 84 -8.83 2.61 0.03
CA LEU A 84 -9.42 2.44 -1.29
C LEU A 84 -10.73 3.24 -1.36
N ASN A 85 -10.78 4.28 -2.19
CA ASN A 85 -11.93 5.18 -2.27
C ASN A 85 -12.34 5.71 -0.87
N ASP A 86 -13.60 5.57 -0.47
CA ASP A 86 -14.09 5.95 0.87
C ASP A 86 -14.02 4.80 1.89
N ARG A 87 -13.13 3.83 1.69
CA ARG A 87 -12.93 2.68 2.58
C ARG A 87 -11.52 2.67 3.16
N LEU A 88 -11.43 2.28 4.42
CA LEU A 88 -10.18 1.97 5.10
C LEU A 88 -10.17 0.50 5.51
N PHE A 89 -9.02 -0.12 5.33
CA PHE A 89 -8.69 -1.47 5.75
C PHE A 89 -7.59 -1.33 6.78
N ILE A 90 -7.78 -1.90 7.94
CA ILE A 90 -6.83 -1.81 9.05
C ILE A 90 -6.38 -3.21 9.41
N GLY A 91 -5.10 -3.47 9.22
CA GLY A 91 -4.46 -4.70 9.64
C GLY A 91 -4.03 -4.62 11.10
N SER A 92 -4.32 -5.67 11.85
CA SER A 92 -3.98 -5.81 13.27
C SER A 92 -3.66 -7.25 13.60
N GLY A 93 -2.87 -7.45 14.65
CA GLY A 93 -2.58 -8.78 15.20
C GLY A 93 -3.84 -9.57 15.60
N SER A 94 -4.97 -8.91 15.89
CA SER A 94 -6.22 -9.60 16.23
C SER A 94 -7.15 -9.84 15.04
N GLY A 95 -7.00 -9.11 13.93
CA GLY A 95 -7.89 -9.25 12.78
C GLY A 95 -7.77 -8.15 11.73
N LEU A 96 -8.51 -8.32 10.64
CA LEU A 96 -8.75 -7.32 9.62
C LEU A 96 -9.98 -6.49 9.99
N TYR A 97 -9.84 -5.18 10.10
CA TYR A 97 -10.94 -4.26 10.42
C TYR A 97 -11.26 -3.36 9.24
N LEU A 98 -12.55 -3.16 8.97
CA LEU A 98 -13.08 -2.42 7.83
C LEU A 98 -13.83 -1.18 8.32
N TYR A 99 -13.49 -0.03 7.75
CA TYR A 99 -14.15 1.25 8.01
C TYR A 99 -14.55 1.92 6.70
N THR A 100 -15.65 2.66 6.73
CA THR A 100 -16.00 3.64 5.69
C THR A 100 -15.63 5.04 6.17
N ILE A 101 -15.45 5.98 5.25
CA ILE A 101 -15.17 7.38 5.55
C ILE A 101 -16.43 8.18 5.28
N GLY A 102 -16.99 8.80 6.33
CA GLY A 102 -18.15 9.66 6.25
C GLY A 102 -17.91 10.93 5.42
N GLN A 103 -18.98 11.61 5.07
CA GLN A 103 -18.91 12.91 4.37
C GLN A 103 -18.23 14.00 5.20
N ASP A 104 -18.20 13.84 6.53
CA ASP A 104 -17.48 14.66 7.48
C ASP A 104 -15.99 14.28 7.60
N GLY A 105 -15.53 13.29 6.84
CA GLY A 105 -14.17 12.75 6.88
C GLY A 105 -13.94 11.80 8.05
N LEU A 106 -14.93 11.52 8.89
CA LEU A 106 -14.75 10.67 10.06
C LEU A 106 -14.94 9.18 9.68
N PRO A 107 -14.06 8.29 10.16
CA PRO A 107 -14.23 6.85 9.96
C PRO A 107 -15.47 6.32 10.69
N VAL A 108 -16.16 5.37 10.05
CA VAL A 108 -17.29 4.63 10.61
C VAL A 108 -17.02 3.15 10.44
N PHE A 109 -17.03 2.41 11.55
CA PHE A 109 -16.84 0.96 11.55
C PHE A 109 -17.88 0.28 10.66
N ALA A 110 -17.42 -0.63 9.79
CA ALA A 110 -18.25 -1.38 8.88
C ALA A 110 -18.30 -2.87 9.26
N GLY A 111 -17.14 -3.49 9.47
CA GLY A 111 -17.05 -4.93 9.74
C GLY A 111 -15.63 -5.36 10.12
N GLU A 112 -15.48 -6.63 10.46
CA GLU A 112 -14.20 -7.22 10.85
C GLU A 112 -14.12 -8.71 10.51
N TYR A 113 -12.90 -9.23 10.41
CA TYR A 113 -12.60 -10.65 10.44
C TYR A 113 -11.52 -10.92 11.49
N LEU A 114 -11.85 -11.69 12.53
CA LEU A 114 -10.94 -11.98 13.63
C LEU A 114 -10.09 -13.23 13.39
N TYR A 115 -8.82 -13.17 13.78
CA TYR A 115 -7.86 -14.27 13.65
C TYR A 115 -7.93 -15.31 14.78
N SER A 116 -9.15 -15.66 15.20
CA SER A 116 -9.38 -16.59 16.32
C SER A 116 -9.29 -18.08 15.95
N ASN A 117 -9.19 -18.40 14.66
CA ASN A 117 -9.42 -19.77 14.17
C ASN A 117 -8.16 -20.65 14.09
N PHE A 118 -7.00 -20.16 14.55
CA PHE A 118 -5.72 -20.89 14.45
C PHE A 118 -5.47 -21.89 15.59
N GLY A 119 -6.30 -21.89 16.64
CA GLY A 119 -6.17 -22.84 17.77
C GLY A 119 -5.02 -22.54 18.75
N PHE A 120 -4.36 -21.38 18.56
CA PHE A 120 -3.40 -20.77 19.46
C PHE A 120 -3.42 -19.25 19.24
N ASP A 121 -2.95 -18.50 20.24
CA ASP A 121 -2.86 -17.05 20.13
C ASP A 121 -1.81 -16.67 19.09
N ILE A 122 -2.22 -15.89 18.10
CA ILE A 122 -1.36 -15.30 17.09
C ILE A 122 -1.44 -13.80 17.14
N GLU A 123 -0.34 -13.17 16.75
CA GLU A 123 -0.23 -11.73 16.55
C GLU A 123 0.59 -11.55 15.26
N PRO A 124 -0.02 -11.80 14.08
CA PRO A 124 0.66 -11.65 12.82
C PRO A 124 0.78 -10.19 12.43
N CYS A 125 1.85 -9.88 11.69
CA CYS A 125 1.83 -8.67 10.89
C CYS A 125 0.80 -8.84 9.78
N ASP A 126 0.01 -7.79 9.51
CA ASP A 126 -1.11 -7.80 8.56
C ASP A 126 -1.03 -6.61 7.59
N PRO A 127 -0.14 -6.64 6.60
CA PRO A 127 -0.24 -5.77 5.43
C PRO A 127 -1.45 -6.16 4.57
N VAL A 128 -2.25 -5.16 4.19
CA VAL A 128 -3.48 -5.35 3.41
C VAL A 128 -3.51 -4.46 2.17
N VAL A 129 -3.96 -5.04 1.06
CA VAL A 129 -4.39 -4.31 -0.15
C VAL A 129 -5.72 -4.86 -0.63
N ALA A 130 -6.49 -4.07 -1.35
CA ALA A 130 -7.81 -4.48 -1.80
C ALA A 130 -8.21 -3.85 -3.14
N ASN A 131 -9.13 -4.51 -3.83
CA ASN A 131 -9.97 -3.88 -4.84
C ASN A 131 -11.41 -3.73 -4.28
N ASP A 132 -12.38 -3.35 -5.12
CA ASP A 132 -13.75 -3.08 -4.66
C ASP A 132 -14.46 -4.29 -4.03
N SER A 133 -13.99 -5.51 -4.29
CA SER A 133 -14.68 -6.77 -3.95
C SER A 133 -13.82 -7.80 -3.22
N VAL A 134 -12.49 -7.65 -3.23
CA VAL A 134 -11.55 -8.61 -2.63
C VAL A 134 -10.46 -7.89 -1.87
N ALA A 135 -10.14 -8.35 -0.66
CA ALA A 135 -8.95 -7.96 0.09
C ALA A 135 -7.92 -9.09 0.14
N TYR A 136 -6.65 -8.74 0.03
CA TYR A 136 -5.49 -9.63 0.08
C TYR A 136 -4.64 -9.22 1.28
N VAL A 137 -4.39 -10.20 2.15
CA VAL A 137 -3.76 -9.99 3.45
C VAL A 137 -2.64 -10.98 3.60
N THR A 138 -1.45 -10.50 3.90
CA THR A 138 -0.32 -11.35 4.27
C THR A 138 -0.26 -11.47 5.78
N LEU A 139 -0.19 -12.71 6.29
CA LEU A 139 -0.04 -12.99 7.71
C LEU A 139 1.27 -13.71 7.97
N ASN A 140 2.07 -13.13 8.86
CA ASN A 140 3.31 -13.75 9.31
C ASN A 140 3.47 -13.60 10.82
N THR A 141 3.64 -14.73 11.51
CA THR A 141 3.95 -14.73 12.94
C THR A 141 4.79 -15.96 13.30
N THR A 142 5.58 -15.84 14.37
CA THR A 142 6.31 -16.97 14.97
C THR A 142 6.31 -16.83 16.48
N ASN A 143 5.53 -17.67 17.15
CA ASN A 143 5.33 -17.66 18.59
C ASN A 143 5.98 -18.88 19.25
N ARG A 144 6.66 -18.65 20.38
CA ARG A 144 7.11 -19.73 21.27
C ARG A 144 5.98 -20.10 22.22
N VAL A 145 5.43 -21.29 22.05
CA VAL A 145 4.31 -21.80 22.84
C VAL A 145 4.82 -22.86 23.80
N THR A 146 4.57 -22.67 25.10
CA THR A 146 4.88 -23.66 26.14
C THR A 146 3.63 -24.45 26.49
N ARG A 147 3.55 -25.73 26.08
CA ARG A 147 2.45 -26.63 26.45
C ARG A 147 3.00 -27.82 27.22
N CYS A 148 2.45 -28.09 28.41
CA CYS A 148 2.89 -29.20 29.26
C CYS A 148 4.42 -29.26 29.50
N ARG A 149 5.05 -28.10 29.77
CA ARG A 149 6.52 -27.96 29.96
C ARG A 149 7.37 -28.28 28.71
N VAL A 150 6.75 -28.39 27.54
CA VAL A 150 7.44 -28.51 26.25
C VAL A 150 7.35 -27.17 25.53
N ASN A 151 8.50 -26.63 25.15
CA ASN A 151 8.59 -25.41 24.33
C ASN A 151 8.54 -25.79 22.86
N THR A 152 7.51 -25.35 22.16
CA THR A 152 7.34 -25.55 20.71
C THR A 152 7.32 -24.18 20.03
N THR A 153 7.93 -24.09 18.85
CA THR A 153 7.78 -22.90 18.00
C THR A 153 6.65 -23.16 17.04
N MET A 154 5.63 -22.31 17.05
CA MET A 154 4.48 -22.37 16.15
C MET A 154 4.40 -21.04 15.40
N GLY A 155 3.98 -21.06 14.15
CA GLY A 155 3.87 -19.86 13.34
C GLY A 155 2.95 -20.11 12.17
N ILE A 156 2.51 -19.02 11.55
CA ILE A 156 1.75 -19.03 10.31
C ILE A 156 2.45 -18.14 9.29
N ASN A 157 2.42 -18.55 8.03
CA ASN A 157 2.96 -17.82 6.90
C ASN A 157 1.94 -17.94 5.76
N LEU A 158 1.00 -17.00 5.70
CA LEU A 158 -0.19 -17.16 4.88
C LEU A 158 -0.43 -15.93 4.01
N LEU A 159 -0.91 -16.16 2.80
CA LEU A 159 -1.66 -15.17 2.03
C LEU A 159 -3.15 -15.53 2.15
N ASN A 160 -3.90 -14.69 2.83
CA ASN A 160 -5.35 -14.79 2.98
C ASN A 160 -6.05 -13.90 1.94
N ILE A 161 -7.15 -14.40 1.40
CA ILE A 161 -8.00 -13.71 0.44
C ILE A 161 -9.42 -13.65 0.98
N PHE A 162 -9.97 -12.43 1.07
CA PHE A 162 -11.29 -12.17 1.62
C PHE A 162 -12.24 -11.63 0.55
N ASP A 163 -13.44 -12.19 0.43
CA ASP A 163 -14.56 -11.53 -0.25
C ASP A 163 -15.10 -10.42 0.66
N ILE A 164 -15.18 -9.21 0.11
CA ILE A 164 -15.62 -7.99 0.81
C ILE A 164 -16.76 -7.30 0.06
N LYS A 165 -17.51 -8.01 -0.79
CA LYS A 165 -18.70 -7.47 -1.47
C LYS A 165 -19.75 -6.99 -0.47
N ASP A 166 -19.96 -7.78 0.59
CA ASP A 166 -20.60 -7.31 1.81
C ASP A 166 -19.51 -6.74 2.73
N PHE A 167 -19.28 -5.44 2.63
CA PHE A 167 -18.21 -4.76 3.37
C PHE A 167 -18.40 -4.79 4.89
N ASN A 168 -19.61 -5.11 5.37
CA ASN A 168 -19.87 -5.25 6.80
C ASN A 168 -19.56 -6.67 7.32
N ASN A 169 -19.34 -7.62 6.43
CA ASN A 169 -19.10 -9.02 6.76
C ASN A 169 -18.05 -9.63 5.81
N PRO A 170 -16.77 -9.29 6.00
CA PRO A 170 -15.69 -9.89 5.21
C PRO A 170 -15.62 -11.40 5.41
N VAL A 171 -15.45 -12.16 4.33
CA VAL A 171 -15.43 -13.63 4.37
C VAL A 171 -14.12 -14.16 3.79
N LEU A 172 -13.37 -14.95 4.56
CA LEU A 172 -12.19 -15.66 4.06
C LEU A 172 -12.62 -16.68 2.99
N ILE A 173 -12.16 -16.52 1.76
CA ILE A 173 -12.50 -17.38 0.62
C ILE A 173 -11.36 -18.28 0.17
N SER A 174 -10.11 -17.91 0.44
CA SER A 174 -8.93 -18.72 0.08
C SER A 174 -7.75 -18.38 0.98
N GLN A 175 -6.86 -19.36 1.14
CA GLN A 175 -5.66 -19.27 1.96
C GLN A 175 -4.55 -20.05 1.27
N TYR A 176 -3.39 -19.41 1.13
CA TYR A 176 -2.22 -19.98 0.49
C TYR A 176 -1.03 -19.95 1.46
N GLU A 177 -0.34 -21.09 1.59
CA GLU A 177 0.90 -21.20 2.35
C GLU A 177 2.02 -20.43 1.64
N MET A 178 2.76 -19.66 2.41
CA MET A 178 3.88 -18.82 2.00
C MET A 178 5.10 -19.16 2.86
N VAL A 179 6.26 -18.54 2.60
CA VAL A 179 7.48 -18.80 3.37
C VAL A 179 7.59 -17.86 4.58
N ASN A 180 7.47 -16.56 4.35
CA ASN A 180 7.58 -15.50 5.34
C ASN A 180 6.95 -14.21 4.77
N PRO A 181 5.64 -14.20 4.47
CA PRO A 181 5.04 -13.12 3.71
C PRO A 181 5.05 -11.81 4.49
N LYS A 182 5.41 -10.74 3.79
CA LYS A 182 5.55 -9.37 4.29
C LYS A 182 4.64 -8.48 3.47
N GLY A 183 5.16 -7.49 2.77
CA GLY A 183 4.34 -6.51 2.06
C GLY A 183 3.66 -7.08 0.83
N VAL A 184 2.57 -6.43 0.47
CA VAL A 184 1.68 -6.83 -0.61
C VAL A 184 1.28 -5.61 -1.45
N GLY A 185 1.22 -5.76 -2.77
CA GLY A 185 0.84 -4.69 -3.69
C GLY A 185 -0.16 -5.20 -4.71
N LEU A 186 -1.13 -4.38 -5.12
CA LEU A 186 -2.13 -4.75 -6.11
C LEU A 186 -2.18 -3.70 -7.23
N ASP A 187 -2.11 -4.16 -8.48
CA ASP A 187 -2.38 -3.36 -9.66
C ASP A 187 -3.30 -4.13 -10.62
N GLY A 188 -4.56 -3.71 -10.71
CA GLY A 188 -5.60 -4.45 -11.42
C GLY A 188 -5.80 -5.86 -10.86
N THR A 189 -5.45 -6.89 -11.65
CA THR A 189 -5.50 -8.30 -11.26
C THR A 189 -4.13 -8.86 -10.90
N ILE A 190 -3.10 -8.01 -10.78
CA ILE A 190 -1.74 -8.45 -10.50
C ILE A 190 -1.41 -8.17 -9.05
N LEU A 191 -1.18 -9.24 -8.30
CA LEU A 191 -0.79 -9.19 -6.89
C LEU A 191 0.70 -9.45 -6.76
N PHE A 192 1.41 -8.52 -6.13
CA PHE A 192 2.82 -8.62 -5.79
C PHE A 192 2.91 -8.97 -4.30
N VAL A 193 3.68 -9.99 -3.96
CA VAL A 193 3.87 -10.42 -2.56
C VAL A 193 5.35 -10.53 -2.27
N CYS A 194 5.83 -9.76 -1.31
CA CYS A 194 7.13 -9.92 -0.71
C CYS A 194 7.09 -11.11 0.24
N ASP A 195 7.74 -12.23 -0.10
CA ASP A 195 7.72 -13.46 0.69
C ASP A 195 8.98 -13.62 1.54
N GLY A 196 9.42 -12.51 2.15
CA GLY A 196 10.60 -12.44 2.99
C GLY A 196 11.84 -12.93 2.23
N GLU A 197 12.50 -13.94 2.78
CA GLU A 197 13.71 -14.56 2.23
C GLU A 197 13.49 -15.33 0.93
N ASP A 198 12.24 -15.68 0.60
CA ASP A 198 11.90 -16.30 -0.68
C ASP A 198 11.72 -15.25 -1.81
N GLY A 199 11.94 -13.97 -1.51
CA GLY A 199 11.98 -12.88 -2.48
C GLY A 199 10.60 -12.41 -2.91
N LEU A 200 10.45 -12.06 -4.19
CA LEU A 200 9.20 -11.51 -4.74
C LEU A 200 8.42 -12.59 -5.49
N LYS A 201 7.14 -12.74 -5.16
CA LYS A 201 6.17 -13.54 -5.92
C LYS A 201 5.14 -12.64 -6.59
N VAL A 202 4.75 -12.97 -7.81
CA VAL A 202 3.76 -12.21 -8.60
C VAL A 202 2.67 -13.16 -9.04
N PHE A 203 1.42 -12.82 -8.73
CA PHE A 203 0.25 -13.64 -9.01
C PHE A 203 -0.74 -12.92 -9.91
N ASP A 204 -1.41 -13.69 -10.76
CA ASP A 204 -2.70 -13.31 -11.34
C ASP A 204 -3.82 -13.68 -10.37
N VAL A 205 -4.61 -12.69 -9.97
CA VAL A 205 -5.73 -12.80 -9.04
C VAL A 205 -7.07 -12.45 -9.71
N ALA A 206 -7.16 -12.59 -11.03
CA ALA A 206 -8.43 -12.40 -11.76
C ALA A 206 -9.55 -13.35 -11.27
N ASP A 207 -9.18 -14.56 -10.84
CA ASP A 207 -10.05 -15.45 -10.08
C ASP A 207 -9.55 -15.54 -8.62
N PRO A 208 -10.21 -14.88 -7.65
CA PRO A 208 -9.74 -14.84 -6.28
C PRO A 208 -9.89 -16.17 -5.53
N TYR A 209 -10.60 -17.15 -6.10
CA TYR A 209 -10.69 -18.51 -5.57
C TYR A 209 -9.57 -19.43 -6.07
N ASN A 210 -8.83 -19.01 -7.09
CA ASN A 210 -7.79 -19.81 -7.72
C ASN A 210 -6.70 -18.94 -8.37
N ILE A 211 -5.89 -18.29 -7.53
CA ILE A 211 -4.78 -17.43 -7.99
C ILE A 211 -3.70 -18.24 -8.72
N GLN A 212 -3.03 -17.62 -9.68
CA GLN A 212 -1.97 -18.26 -10.47
C GLN A 212 -0.63 -17.55 -10.25
N LEU A 213 0.41 -18.28 -9.87
CA LEU A 213 1.76 -17.73 -9.80
C LEU A 213 2.29 -17.47 -11.21
N LEU A 214 2.56 -16.21 -11.52
CA LEU A 214 3.13 -15.78 -12.80
C LEU A 214 4.66 -15.75 -12.75
N HIS A 215 5.22 -15.16 -11.69
CA HIS A 215 6.66 -15.00 -11.54
C HIS A 215 7.10 -15.23 -10.10
N HIS A 216 8.33 -15.72 -9.97
CA HIS A 216 9.04 -15.83 -8.71
C HIS A 216 10.48 -15.35 -8.91
N PHE A 217 10.86 -14.31 -8.17
CA PHE A 217 12.20 -13.74 -8.16
C PHE A 217 12.85 -14.03 -6.79
N PRO A 218 13.53 -15.18 -6.65
CA PRO A 218 14.19 -15.56 -5.39
C PRO A 218 15.56 -14.89 -5.24
N GLY A 219 16.21 -15.13 -4.09
CA GLY A 219 17.61 -14.82 -3.87
C GLY A 219 17.89 -13.45 -3.25
N PHE A 220 16.87 -12.81 -2.68
CA PHE A 220 16.99 -11.61 -1.87
C PHE A 220 15.82 -11.53 -0.89
N GLU A 221 16.00 -10.81 0.21
CA GLU A 221 14.92 -10.56 1.16
C GLU A 221 14.05 -9.39 0.68
N ALA A 222 12.73 -9.60 0.64
CA ALA A 222 11.74 -8.60 0.27
C ALA A 222 10.82 -8.28 1.47
N TYR A 223 10.70 -7.00 1.80
CA TYR A 223 9.92 -6.49 2.93
C TYR A 223 8.63 -5.80 2.49
N ASP A 224 8.69 -4.82 1.58
CA ASP A 224 7.49 -4.10 1.13
C ASP A 224 7.53 -3.88 -0.38
N VAL A 225 6.39 -3.61 -0.98
CA VAL A 225 6.24 -3.42 -2.42
C VAL A 225 5.25 -2.32 -2.74
N ILE A 226 5.58 -1.49 -3.74
CA ILE A 226 4.73 -0.38 -4.19
C ILE A 226 4.64 -0.43 -5.71
N PRO A 227 3.49 -0.85 -6.29
CA PRO A 227 3.25 -0.78 -7.72
C PRO A 227 2.92 0.65 -8.15
N LEU A 228 3.59 1.14 -9.19
CA LEU A 228 3.51 2.52 -9.71
C LEU A 228 3.41 2.49 -11.25
N ASN A 229 2.23 2.14 -11.77
CA ASN A 229 1.90 2.22 -13.21
C ASN A 229 2.96 1.57 -14.13
N GLY A 230 3.26 0.29 -13.89
CA GLY A 230 4.28 -0.46 -14.64
C GLY A 230 5.69 -0.39 -14.05
N LEU A 231 5.92 0.42 -13.01
CA LEU A 231 7.16 0.40 -12.21
C LEU A 231 6.87 -0.18 -10.82
N LEU A 232 7.53 -1.26 -10.44
CA LEU A 232 7.42 -1.84 -9.10
C LEU A 232 8.62 -1.43 -8.26
N LEU A 233 8.38 -0.80 -7.12
CA LEU A 233 9.40 -0.63 -6.08
C LEU A 233 9.31 -1.82 -5.13
N VAL A 234 10.41 -2.53 -4.91
CA VAL A 234 10.51 -3.63 -3.94
C VAL A 234 11.57 -3.24 -2.91
N ILE A 235 11.16 -3.13 -1.67
CA ILE A 235 12.00 -2.70 -0.56
C ILE A 235 12.57 -3.95 0.10
N GLY A 236 13.89 -4.10 0.11
CA GLY A 236 14.63 -5.06 0.92
C GLY A 236 15.36 -4.38 2.08
N PRO A 237 16.15 -5.12 2.88
CA PRO A 237 16.85 -4.57 4.04
C PRO A 237 17.87 -3.50 3.66
N ASP A 238 18.64 -3.76 2.60
CA ASP A 238 19.76 -2.91 2.17
C ASP A 238 19.54 -2.24 0.82
N ASN A 239 18.41 -2.51 0.14
CA ASN A 239 18.20 -2.09 -1.24
C ASN A 239 16.72 -1.82 -1.55
N ILE A 240 16.48 -0.83 -2.40
CA ILE A 240 15.24 -0.71 -3.18
C ILE A 240 15.53 -1.27 -4.58
N TYR A 241 14.83 -2.32 -4.94
CA TYR A 241 14.85 -2.88 -6.29
C TYR A 241 13.72 -2.25 -7.10
N GLN A 242 13.99 -1.97 -8.36
CA GLN A 242 12.99 -1.48 -9.30
C GLN A 242 12.77 -2.52 -10.40
N TYR A 243 11.52 -2.92 -10.60
CA TYR A 243 11.14 -3.79 -11.71
C TYR A 243 10.25 -3.03 -12.70
N ASP A 244 10.47 -3.25 -13.98
CA ASP A 244 9.51 -2.90 -15.02
C ASP A 244 8.54 -4.08 -15.16
N TYR A 245 7.25 -3.81 -14.93
CA TYR A 245 6.16 -4.77 -15.09
C TYR A 245 5.10 -4.27 -16.10
N SER A 246 5.41 -3.23 -16.89
CA SER A 246 4.52 -2.71 -17.93
C SER A 246 4.06 -3.79 -18.92
N GLU A 247 4.92 -4.78 -19.17
CA GLU A 247 4.63 -6.00 -19.91
C GLU A 247 4.94 -7.22 -19.02
N LEU A 248 3.93 -7.79 -18.36
CA LEU A 248 4.12 -8.86 -17.36
C LEU A 248 4.89 -10.07 -17.89
N VAL A 249 4.71 -10.44 -19.16
CA VAL A 249 5.44 -11.56 -19.79
C VAL A 249 6.96 -11.32 -19.79
N ASN A 250 7.38 -10.06 -19.78
CA ASN A 250 8.77 -9.63 -19.77
C ASN A 250 9.08 -8.73 -18.55
N MET A 251 8.55 -9.11 -17.38
CA MET A 251 8.86 -8.41 -16.14
C MET A 251 10.35 -8.59 -15.79
N ILE A 252 11.06 -7.47 -15.60
CA ILE A 252 12.51 -7.49 -15.37
C ILE A 252 12.93 -6.48 -14.30
N ARG A 253 13.98 -6.81 -13.53
CA ARG A 253 14.63 -5.84 -12.65
C ARG A 253 15.45 -4.84 -13.48
N ILE A 254 15.10 -3.56 -13.40
CA ILE A 254 15.76 -2.50 -14.17
C ILE A 254 16.81 -1.73 -13.36
N SER A 255 16.71 -1.73 -12.04
CA SER A 255 17.63 -1.00 -11.17
C SER A 255 17.65 -1.57 -9.75
N THR A 256 18.75 -1.31 -9.04
CA THR A 256 18.92 -1.54 -7.61
C THR A 256 19.52 -0.27 -7.01
N ILE A 257 18.85 0.28 -6.01
CA ILE A 257 19.27 1.47 -5.28
C ILE A 257 19.64 1.04 -3.86
N PRO A 258 20.91 1.10 -3.44
CA PRO A 258 21.30 0.79 -2.07
C PRO A 258 20.65 1.76 -1.08
N VAL A 259 20.13 1.22 0.03
CA VAL A 259 19.54 1.97 1.14
C VAL A 259 20.26 1.53 2.41
N GLY A 260 21.23 2.33 2.84
CA GLY A 260 22.13 2.02 3.96
C GLY A 260 23.59 2.14 3.55
N VAL A 261 24.36 2.89 4.34
CA VAL A 261 25.82 3.00 4.28
C VAL A 261 26.37 2.64 5.64
#